data_AF-A0A836T5J2-F1
#
_entry.id   AF-A0A836T5J2-F1
#
_cell.length_a   1.000
_cell.length_b   1.000
_cell.length_c   1.000
_cell.angle_alpha   90.00
_cell.angle_beta   90.00
_cell.angle_gamma   90.00
#
_symmetry.space_group_name_H-M   'P 1'
#
loop_
_entity.id
_entity.type
_entity.pdbx_description
1 polymer ?
#
loop_
_entity_poly.entity_id
_entity_poly.type
_entity_poly.pdbx_seq_one_letter_code
_entity_poly.pdbx_strand_id
1 'polypeptide(L)'
;MAETEPSKKAESSLDKKNEPIAVKEDAPAKKTAPPKKASPELKPLVNNGDGTVTDPNTGLIWKKTDAWLDMHKFYTWQDHRVYVDQINKEKHAGIENWRIPNKQEASTLVDKTGTKNCEDKNGTMFPLDPIFDAGCVANTWISECSDQKIIRYDLKIGLDTLYPGNDVWSSMRLVSKPGEASVAIGAESNPVDSVVSEEKSAVKESPGVVATPVATKSSDGSVPRPVSRAPVSEEDKALFKERAKAWALEKKK
;
A
#
# COMPACT_ATOMS: atom_id res chain seq x y z
N MET A 1 65.39 12.80 55.69
CA MET A 1 63.94 12.57 55.90
C MET A 1 63.45 11.68 54.78
N ALA A 2 62.79 10.56 55.15
CA ALA A 2 62.05 9.60 54.33
C ALA A 2 62.82 8.97 53.14
N GLU A 3 63.40 7.78 53.29
CA GLU A 3 62.78 6.43 53.32
C GLU A 3 62.72 5.74 51.94
N THR A 4 63.67 4.82 51.79
CA THR A 4 63.49 3.40 51.38
C THR A 4 63.20 3.07 49.89
N GLU A 5 64.30 2.75 49.19
CA GLU A 5 64.56 1.59 48.31
C GLU A 5 63.82 0.27 48.70
N PRO A 6 63.96 -0.90 48.03
CA PRO A 6 64.30 -1.19 46.63
C PRO A 6 63.62 -2.44 46.02
N SER A 7 64.04 -2.76 44.79
CA SER A 7 64.37 -4.09 44.26
C SER A 7 63.28 -5.14 44.02
N LYS A 8 63.17 -5.60 42.77
CA LYS A 8 63.27 -7.04 42.51
C LYS A 8 63.83 -7.37 41.12
N LYS A 9 64.58 -8.46 41.15
CA LYS A 9 65.58 -8.99 40.23
C LYS A 9 65.09 -10.36 39.71
N ALA A 10 65.67 -10.78 38.59
CA ALA A 10 65.93 -12.17 38.16
C ALA A 10 64.75 -13.09 37.76
N GLU A 11 64.68 -13.34 36.44
CA GLU A 11 64.89 -14.61 35.71
C GLU A 11 64.50 -16.00 36.26
N SER A 12 64.20 -16.85 35.25
CA SER A 12 64.21 -18.32 35.19
C SER A 12 62.96 -19.04 35.70
N SER A 13 62.55 -20.22 35.26
CA SER A 13 62.76 -21.06 34.07
C SER A 13 61.96 -22.35 34.34
N LEU A 14 61.43 -22.97 33.30
CA LEU A 14 61.18 -24.41 33.14
C LEU A 14 60.20 -25.19 34.06
N ASP A 15 59.44 -26.02 33.34
CA ASP A 15 59.15 -27.44 33.58
C ASP A 15 57.77 -27.92 34.04
N LYS A 16 57.36 -28.97 33.31
CA LYS A 16 56.13 -29.76 33.41
C LYS A 16 56.06 -30.52 34.73
N LYS A 17 54.82 -30.75 35.19
CA LYS A 17 54.18 -32.08 35.43
C LYS A 17 53.24 -32.04 36.65
N ASN A 18 51.94 -32.20 36.42
CA ASN A 18 51.05 -33.10 37.19
C ASN A 18 49.56 -32.89 36.83
N GLU A 19 48.92 -33.95 36.31
CA GLU A 19 47.53 -34.33 36.61
C GLU A 19 47.45 -34.83 38.08
N PRO A 20 46.29 -34.92 38.78
CA PRO A 20 45.03 -35.51 38.29
C PRO A 20 43.66 -34.96 38.81
N ILE A 21 42.60 -35.36 38.07
CA ILE A 21 41.23 -35.79 38.46
C ILE A 21 40.41 -34.93 39.45
N ALA A 22 39.25 -34.41 39.00
CA ALA A 22 37.97 -34.54 39.73
C ALA A 22 36.75 -34.16 38.83
N VAL A 23 35.81 -35.09 38.78
CA VAL A 23 34.49 -35.05 38.12
C VAL A 23 33.57 -34.00 38.76
N LYS A 24 32.89 -33.19 37.94
CA LYS A 24 31.58 -32.55 38.22
C LYS A 24 30.85 -32.36 36.87
N GLU A 25 29.73 -33.04 36.63
CA GLU A 25 28.37 -32.78 37.11
C GLU A 25 27.57 -31.94 36.08
N ASP A 26 26.35 -32.43 35.85
CA ASP A 26 25.35 -32.19 34.82
C ASP A 26 24.81 -30.75 34.72
N ALA A 27 24.63 -30.22 33.48
CA ALA A 27 23.70 -29.14 33.10
C ALA A 27 23.76 -28.85 31.57
N PRO A 28 22.68 -28.39 30.91
CA PRO A 28 22.06 -29.15 29.83
C PRO A 28 22.31 -28.61 28.41
N ALA A 29 22.16 -29.53 27.45
CA ALA A 29 22.21 -29.33 26.01
C ALA A 29 21.34 -28.14 25.53
N LYS A 30 21.98 -27.16 24.91
CA LYS A 30 21.31 -26.18 24.04
C LYS A 30 20.63 -26.94 22.90
N LYS A 31 19.30 -27.04 22.98
CA LYS A 31 18.45 -27.43 21.87
C LYS A 31 18.68 -26.47 20.72
N THR A 32 19.28 -26.97 19.64
CA THR A 32 19.37 -26.32 18.34
C THR A 32 17.95 -25.96 17.90
N ALA A 33 17.70 -24.67 17.65
CA ALA A 33 16.45 -24.22 17.07
C ALA A 33 16.26 -24.92 15.71
N PRO A 34 15.05 -25.39 15.37
CA PRO A 34 14.79 -26.02 14.08
C PRO A 34 15.06 -25.03 12.94
N PRO A 35 15.59 -25.49 11.79
CA PRO A 35 15.87 -24.61 10.67
C PRO A 35 14.56 -23.96 10.22
N LYS A 36 14.52 -22.62 10.23
CA LYS A 36 13.49 -21.88 9.50
C LYS A 36 13.47 -22.44 8.08
N LYS A 37 12.34 -23.03 7.66
CA LYS A 37 12.10 -23.36 6.25
C LYS A 37 12.51 -22.13 5.44
N ALA A 38 13.52 -22.30 4.58
CA ALA A 38 13.93 -21.26 3.65
C ALA A 38 12.66 -20.82 2.91
N SER A 39 12.31 -19.53 3.05
CA SER A 39 11.26 -18.97 2.22
C SER A 39 11.70 -19.19 0.76
N PRO A 40 10.83 -19.70 -0.12
CA PRO A 40 11.20 -19.89 -1.52
C PRO A 40 11.78 -18.58 -2.05
N GLU A 41 13.00 -18.66 -2.56
CA GLU A 41 13.74 -17.49 -3.06
C GLU A 41 13.02 -16.99 -4.32
N LEU A 42 12.22 -15.94 -4.16
CA LEU A 42 11.58 -15.26 -5.27
C LEU A 42 12.64 -14.47 -6.03
N LYS A 43 12.59 -14.53 -7.37
CA LYS A 43 13.47 -13.74 -8.22
C LYS A 43 13.19 -12.25 -8.00
N PRO A 44 14.22 -11.39 -7.98
CA PRO A 44 14.01 -9.96 -7.83
C PRO A 44 13.27 -9.37 -9.03
N LEU A 45 12.57 -8.25 -8.80
CA LEU A 45 11.96 -7.45 -9.86
C LEU A 45 13.04 -6.88 -10.80
N VAL A 46 12.71 -6.75 -12.08
CA VAL A 46 13.64 -6.30 -13.12
C VAL A 46 13.12 -5.01 -13.74
N ASN A 47 13.96 -3.97 -13.77
CA ASN A 47 13.65 -2.72 -14.45
C ASN A 47 14.00 -2.87 -15.93
N ASN A 48 13.03 -2.62 -16.81
CA ASN A 48 13.22 -2.76 -18.25
C ASN A 48 13.86 -1.50 -18.89
N GLY A 49 13.97 -0.39 -18.15
CA GLY A 49 14.57 0.86 -18.62
C GLY A 49 13.67 1.74 -19.48
N ASP A 50 12.44 1.30 -19.74
CA ASP A 50 11.40 1.97 -20.53
C ASP A 50 10.27 2.58 -19.69
N GLY A 51 10.44 2.61 -18.36
CA GLY A 51 9.41 3.01 -17.41
C GLY A 51 8.56 1.85 -16.88
N THR A 52 8.92 0.60 -17.19
CA THR A 52 8.24 -0.60 -16.69
C THR A 52 9.15 -1.51 -15.85
N VAL A 53 8.51 -2.31 -15.00
CA VAL A 53 9.14 -3.27 -14.09
C VAL A 53 8.52 -4.63 -14.31
N THR A 54 9.33 -5.62 -14.69
CA THR A 54 8.88 -7.01 -14.86
C THR A 54 9.04 -7.76 -13.55
N ASP A 55 8.00 -8.51 -13.15
CA ASP A 55 8.10 -9.54 -12.12
C ASP A 55 8.36 -10.92 -12.75
N PRO A 56 9.57 -11.48 -12.61
CA PRO A 56 9.91 -12.78 -13.21
C PRO A 56 9.17 -13.98 -12.58
N ASN A 57 8.52 -13.80 -11.42
CA ASN A 57 7.82 -14.86 -10.73
C ASN A 57 6.38 -15.01 -11.23
N THR A 58 5.72 -13.90 -11.57
CA THR A 58 4.32 -13.87 -12.04
C THR A 58 4.18 -13.63 -13.54
N GLY A 59 5.23 -13.12 -14.19
CA GLY A 59 5.19 -12.69 -15.60
C GLY A 59 4.42 -11.39 -15.80
N LEU A 60 4.13 -10.65 -14.72
CA LEU A 60 3.46 -9.36 -14.77
C LEU A 60 4.44 -8.25 -15.10
N ILE A 61 3.96 -7.27 -15.85
CA ILE A 61 4.67 -6.03 -16.15
C ILE A 61 3.94 -4.91 -15.42
N TRP A 62 4.67 -4.22 -14.55
CA TRP A 62 4.18 -3.12 -13.75
C TRP A 62 4.65 -1.80 -14.33
N LYS A 63 3.78 -0.79 -14.27
CA LYS A 63 4.21 0.58 -14.52
C LYS A 63 5.04 1.07 -13.33
N LYS A 64 6.20 1.68 -13.60
CA LYS A 64 7.14 2.12 -12.55
C LYS A 64 6.54 3.25 -11.70
N THR A 65 5.83 4.17 -12.32
CA THR A 65 5.08 5.26 -11.68
C THR A 65 3.61 4.90 -11.48
N ASP A 66 2.94 5.63 -10.58
CA ASP A 66 1.49 5.58 -10.37
C ASP A 66 0.81 6.84 -10.92
N ALA A 67 -0.53 6.87 -10.90
CA ALA A 67 -1.30 8.00 -11.41
C ALA A 67 -0.95 9.34 -10.73
N TRP A 68 -0.53 9.32 -9.46
CA TRP A 68 -0.09 10.50 -8.74
C TRP A 68 1.24 11.05 -9.25
N LEU A 69 2.21 10.20 -9.55
CA LEU A 69 3.50 10.64 -10.09
C LEU A 69 3.37 11.17 -11.52
N ASP A 70 2.48 10.61 -12.32
CA ASP A 70 2.28 11.05 -13.70
C ASP A 70 1.46 12.33 -13.82
N MET A 71 0.34 12.40 -13.08
CA MET A 71 -0.70 13.42 -13.27
C MET A 71 -0.86 14.36 -12.07
N HIS A 72 -0.18 14.08 -10.94
CA HIS A 72 -0.39 14.77 -9.66
C HIS A 72 -1.87 14.85 -9.25
N LYS A 73 -2.63 13.81 -9.60
CA LYS A 73 -4.08 13.75 -9.43
C LYS A 73 -4.51 12.41 -8.85
N PHE A 74 -5.48 12.47 -7.94
CA PHE A 74 -6.22 11.30 -7.46
C PHE A 74 -7.47 11.08 -8.31
N TYR A 75 -7.89 9.83 -8.40
CA TYR A 75 -9.11 9.44 -9.12
C TYR A 75 -10.06 8.72 -8.18
N THR A 76 -11.34 9.00 -8.34
CA THR A 76 -12.41 8.17 -7.78
C THR A 76 -12.45 6.83 -8.50
N TRP A 77 -13.18 5.86 -7.96
CA TRP A 77 -13.43 4.62 -8.69
C TRP A 77 -14.20 4.92 -9.99
N GLN A 78 -15.14 5.86 -10.01
CA GLN A 78 -15.91 6.17 -11.21
C GLN A 78 -15.04 6.72 -12.34
N ASP A 79 -14.04 7.53 -11.98
CA ASP A 79 -13.14 8.18 -12.93
C ASP A 79 -11.87 7.37 -13.23
N HIS A 80 -11.71 6.16 -12.69
CA HIS A 80 -10.45 5.40 -12.81
C HIS A 80 -10.08 5.12 -14.27
N ARG A 81 -11.08 4.87 -15.11
CA ARG A 81 -10.88 4.54 -16.53
C ARG A 81 -10.21 5.66 -17.30
N VAL A 82 -10.43 6.92 -16.91
CA VAL A 82 -9.83 8.08 -17.58
C VAL A 82 -8.31 7.96 -17.64
N TYR A 83 -7.68 7.55 -16.54
CA TYR A 83 -6.23 7.37 -16.50
C TYR A 83 -5.79 6.10 -17.24
N VAL A 84 -6.49 4.98 -17.04
CA VAL A 84 -6.18 3.71 -17.73
C VAL A 84 -6.24 3.86 -19.24
N ASP A 85 -7.31 4.48 -19.75
CA ASP A 85 -7.54 4.70 -21.17
C ASP A 85 -6.52 5.68 -21.76
N GLN A 86 -6.14 6.72 -21.01
CA GLN A 86 -5.08 7.64 -21.41
C GLN A 86 -3.74 6.92 -21.60
N ILE A 87 -3.34 6.10 -20.62
CA ILE A 87 -2.08 5.36 -20.68
C ILE A 87 -2.08 4.31 -21.81
N ASN A 88 -3.21 3.66 -22.05
CA ASN A 88 -3.37 2.72 -23.16
C ASN A 88 -3.33 3.41 -24.52
N LYS A 89 -3.93 4.60 -24.64
CA LYS A 89 -3.89 5.41 -25.86
C LYS A 89 -2.49 5.91 -26.19
N GLU A 90 -1.70 6.24 -25.17
CA GLU A 90 -0.30 6.62 -25.31
C GLU A 90 0.61 5.43 -25.65
N LYS A 91 0.12 4.19 -25.52
CA LYS A 91 0.89 2.96 -25.66
C LYS A 91 2.16 2.99 -24.83
N HIS A 92 2.03 3.32 -23.54
CA HIS A 92 3.17 3.45 -22.64
C HIS A 92 4.06 2.20 -22.70
N ALA A 93 5.36 2.40 -22.97
CA ALA A 93 6.34 1.33 -23.21
C ALA A 93 5.97 0.33 -24.33
N GLY A 94 5.18 0.76 -25.32
CA GLY A 94 4.67 -0.11 -26.40
C GLY A 94 3.51 -1.03 -25.98
N ILE A 95 2.99 -0.86 -24.76
CA ILE A 95 1.93 -1.67 -24.17
C ILE A 95 0.61 -0.88 -24.21
N GLU A 96 -0.42 -1.47 -24.78
CA GLU A 96 -1.76 -0.86 -24.93
C GLU A 96 -2.85 -1.56 -24.07
N ASN A 97 -2.44 -2.52 -23.24
CA ASN A 97 -3.32 -3.34 -22.40
C ASN A 97 -3.04 -3.19 -20.90
N TRP A 98 -2.76 -1.97 -20.46
CA TRP A 98 -2.68 -1.63 -19.05
C TRP A 98 -4.06 -1.75 -18.39
N ARG A 99 -4.08 -2.36 -17.20
CA ARG A 99 -5.27 -2.52 -16.37
C ARG A 99 -4.95 -2.28 -14.89
N ILE A 100 -6.01 -2.15 -14.09
CA ILE A 100 -5.89 -2.14 -12.63
C ILE A 100 -5.55 -3.56 -12.16
N PRO A 101 -4.64 -3.73 -11.18
CA PRO A 101 -4.29 -5.04 -10.65
C PRO A 101 -5.45 -5.65 -9.86
N ASN A 102 -5.46 -6.97 -9.75
CA ASN A 102 -6.29 -7.65 -8.75
C ASN A 102 -5.61 -7.64 -7.37
N LYS A 103 -6.33 -8.05 -6.32
CA LYS A 103 -5.80 -8.12 -4.95
C LYS A 103 -4.58 -9.01 -4.83
N GLN A 104 -4.56 -10.16 -5.51
CA GLN A 104 -3.43 -11.10 -5.45
C GLN A 104 -2.17 -10.48 -6.05
N GLU A 105 -2.31 -9.84 -7.21
CA GLU A 105 -1.25 -9.11 -7.92
C GLU A 105 -0.75 -7.94 -7.07
N ALA A 106 -1.64 -7.11 -6.52
CA ALA A 106 -1.25 -5.99 -5.66
C ALA A 106 -0.50 -6.48 -4.40
N SER A 107 -0.86 -7.64 -3.86
CA SER A 107 -0.15 -8.24 -2.72
C SER A 107 1.28 -8.69 -3.04
N THR A 108 1.61 -8.95 -4.31
CA THR A 108 2.98 -9.30 -4.71
C THR A 108 3.96 -8.13 -4.63
N LEU A 109 3.45 -6.89 -4.69
CA LEU A 109 4.27 -5.69 -4.58
C LEU A 109 4.71 -5.39 -3.14
N VAL A 110 3.97 -5.90 -2.16
CA VAL A 110 4.24 -5.65 -0.75
C VAL A 110 5.40 -6.52 -0.29
N ASP A 111 6.51 -5.89 0.08
CA ASP A 111 7.68 -6.59 0.59
C ASP A 111 7.41 -7.18 1.98
N LYS A 112 7.34 -8.50 2.05
CA LYS A 112 7.09 -9.23 3.31
C LYS A 112 8.37 -9.51 4.09
N THR A 113 9.54 -9.26 3.51
CA THR A 113 10.83 -9.48 4.19
C THR A 113 11.24 -8.30 5.07
N GLY A 114 10.61 -7.13 4.88
CA GLY A 114 10.93 -5.89 5.60
C GLY A 114 12.29 -5.33 5.23
N THR A 115 12.81 -5.68 4.06
CA THR A 115 14.14 -5.28 3.57
C THR A 115 14.03 -4.18 2.52
N LYS A 116 12.90 -4.13 1.80
CA LYS A 116 12.68 -3.19 0.71
C LYS A 116 11.68 -2.13 1.13
N ASN A 117 12.06 -0.87 0.97
CA ASN A 117 11.21 0.25 1.35
C ASN A 117 11.31 1.38 0.31
N CYS A 118 10.16 1.97 -0.01
CA CYS A 118 10.06 3.15 -0.87
C CYS A 118 9.43 4.30 -0.09
N GLU A 119 9.82 5.54 -0.39
CA GLU A 119 9.21 6.74 0.17
C GLU A 119 7.89 7.04 -0.54
N ASP A 120 6.81 7.28 0.21
CA ASP A 120 5.53 7.73 -0.35
C ASP A 120 5.49 9.25 -0.58
N LYS A 121 4.41 9.76 -1.20
CA LYS A 121 4.21 11.20 -1.42
C LYS A 121 4.30 12.10 -0.16
N ASN A 122 4.21 11.51 1.03
CA ASN A 122 4.22 12.19 2.32
C ASN A 122 5.57 12.03 3.05
N GLY A 123 6.58 11.42 2.43
CA GLY A 123 7.88 11.15 3.07
C GLY A 123 7.87 9.93 4.00
N THR A 124 6.83 9.10 3.95
CA THR A 124 6.71 7.90 4.80
C THR A 124 7.22 6.69 4.05
N MET A 125 8.17 5.97 4.66
CA MET A 125 8.67 4.70 4.11
C MET A 125 7.62 3.60 4.24
N PHE A 126 7.41 2.83 3.17
CA PHE A 126 6.49 1.69 3.16
C PHE A 126 7.10 0.50 2.38
N PRO A 127 6.64 -0.74 2.61
CA PRO A 127 7.28 -1.97 2.12
C PRO A 127 7.03 -2.18 0.62
N LEU A 128 7.69 -1.39 -0.21
CA LEU A 128 7.68 -1.47 -1.66
C LEU A 128 9.12 -1.49 -2.17
N ASP A 129 9.35 -2.21 -3.26
CA ASP A 129 10.67 -2.28 -3.89
C ASP A 129 11.13 -0.89 -4.39
N PRO A 130 12.33 -0.41 -4.02
CA PRO A 130 12.90 0.85 -4.49
C PRO A 130 13.11 0.93 -6.02
N ILE A 131 12.88 -0.17 -6.74
CA ILE A 131 12.82 -0.18 -8.20
C ILE A 131 11.67 0.68 -8.74
N PHE A 132 10.62 0.90 -7.95
CA PHE A 132 9.55 1.84 -8.24
C PHE A 132 9.95 3.27 -7.88
N ASP A 133 9.37 4.25 -8.56
CA ASP A 133 9.73 5.64 -8.31
C ASP A 133 9.21 6.12 -6.94
N ALA A 134 10.09 6.81 -6.22
CA ALA A 134 9.78 7.42 -4.93
C ALA A 134 8.74 8.54 -5.07
N GLY A 135 8.00 8.81 -3.99
CA GLY A 135 6.90 9.78 -3.99
C GLY A 135 5.59 9.24 -4.54
N CYS A 136 5.51 7.93 -4.85
CA CYS A 136 4.27 7.27 -5.21
C CYS A 136 3.30 7.18 -4.02
N VAL A 137 2.04 6.84 -4.30
CA VAL A 137 1.03 6.69 -3.26
C VAL A 137 0.91 5.22 -2.88
N ALA A 138 0.91 4.93 -1.59
CA ALA A 138 0.81 3.56 -1.10
C ALA A 138 -0.58 2.92 -1.29
N ASN A 139 -1.59 3.71 -1.68
CA ASN A 139 -2.93 3.23 -1.94
C ASN A 139 -3.16 3.06 -3.44
N THR A 140 -3.72 1.91 -3.83
CA THR A 140 -4.10 1.62 -5.21
C THR A 140 -5.51 1.08 -5.28
N TRP A 141 -6.17 1.35 -6.41
CA TRP A 141 -7.37 0.61 -6.79
C TRP A 141 -7.04 -0.85 -7.13
N ILE A 142 -8.03 -1.72 -6.95
CA ILE A 142 -7.98 -3.13 -7.34
C ILE A 142 -9.21 -3.52 -8.14
N SER A 143 -9.10 -4.56 -8.98
CA SER A 143 -10.18 -5.05 -9.86
C SER A 143 -11.46 -5.48 -9.12
N GLU A 144 -11.35 -5.82 -7.84
CA GLU A 144 -12.45 -6.23 -6.97
C GLU A 144 -13.32 -5.05 -6.49
N CYS A 145 -12.89 -3.82 -6.75
CA CYS A 145 -13.68 -2.62 -6.51
C CYS A 145 -14.81 -2.53 -7.55
N SER A 146 -15.97 -2.01 -7.14
CA SER A 146 -17.14 -1.77 -7.99
C SER A 146 -17.93 -0.56 -7.52
N ASP A 147 -18.89 -0.09 -8.32
CA ASP A 147 -19.72 1.09 -7.97
C ASP A 147 -20.58 0.91 -6.71
N GLN A 148 -20.82 -0.34 -6.31
CA GLN A 148 -21.54 -0.70 -5.08
C GLN A 148 -20.58 -1.00 -3.92
N LYS A 149 -19.36 -1.43 -4.23
CA LYS A 149 -18.38 -1.92 -3.27
C LYS A 149 -17.04 -1.24 -3.53
N ILE A 150 -16.82 -0.12 -2.88
CA ILE A 150 -15.58 0.63 -3.02
C ILE A 150 -14.49 -0.01 -2.15
N ILE A 151 -13.48 -0.56 -2.82
CA ILE A 151 -12.35 -1.24 -2.18
C ILE A 151 -11.04 -0.59 -2.60
N ARG A 152 -10.21 -0.25 -1.62
CA ARG A 152 -8.86 0.25 -1.86
C ARG A 152 -7.84 -0.68 -1.22
N TYR A 153 -6.76 -0.98 -1.94
CA TYR A 153 -5.66 -1.77 -1.40
C TYR A 153 -4.58 -0.84 -0.86
N ASP A 154 -4.20 -1.06 0.40
CA ASP A 154 -3.14 -0.32 1.08
C ASP A 154 -1.84 -1.15 1.05
N LEU A 155 -0.86 -0.69 0.27
CA LEU A 155 0.47 -1.31 0.12
C LEU A 155 1.33 -1.15 1.38
N LYS A 156 0.96 -0.30 2.34
CA LYS A 156 1.67 -0.18 3.63
C LYS A 156 1.43 -1.40 4.50
N ILE A 157 0.20 -1.90 4.51
CA ILE A 157 -0.24 -3.01 5.38
C ILE A 157 -0.58 -4.28 4.59
N GLY A 158 -0.71 -4.20 3.27
CA GLY A 158 -1.07 -5.30 2.39
C GLY A 158 -2.53 -5.75 2.51
N LEU A 159 -3.44 -4.83 2.79
CA LEU A 159 -4.86 -5.13 3.05
C LEU A 159 -5.79 -4.31 2.16
N ASP A 160 -6.85 -4.95 1.67
CA ASP A 160 -7.99 -4.33 1.03
C ASP A 160 -8.99 -3.82 2.08
N THR A 161 -9.32 -2.55 2.01
CA THR A 161 -10.26 -1.89 2.92
C THR A 161 -11.52 -1.50 2.18
N LEU A 162 -12.67 -1.84 2.77
CA LEU A 162 -13.99 -1.42 2.31
C LEU A 162 -14.29 -0.01 2.79
N TYR A 163 -14.76 0.84 1.88
CA TYR A 163 -15.14 2.22 2.20
C TYR A 163 -16.63 2.44 2.05
N PRO A 164 -17.26 3.20 2.97
CA PRO A 164 -18.63 3.63 2.80
C PRO A 164 -18.71 4.73 1.74
N GLY A 165 -19.52 4.51 0.72
CA GLY A 165 -19.80 5.51 -0.32
C GLY A 165 -18.72 5.63 -1.40
N ASN A 166 -19.00 6.50 -2.36
CA ASN A 166 -18.29 6.58 -3.64
C ASN A 166 -17.24 7.70 -3.73
N ASP A 167 -17.23 8.62 -2.75
CA ASP A 167 -16.31 9.76 -2.69
C ASP A 167 -14.94 9.37 -2.09
N VAL A 168 -14.35 8.29 -2.62
CA VAL A 168 -13.06 7.78 -2.17
C VAL A 168 -12.05 8.03 -3.27
N TRP A 169 -10.98 8.72 -2.91
CA TRP A 169 -9.92 9.12 -3.82
C TRP A 169 -8.70 8.24 -3.60
N SER A 170 -8.16 7.70 -4.69
CA SER A 170 -6.92 6.91 -4.67
C SER A 170 -6.06 7.19 -5.89
N SER A 171 -4.77 6.92 -5.73
CA SER A 171 -3.91 6.70 -6.89
C SER A 171 -4.20 5.30 -7.42
N MET A 172 -3.64 4.99 -8.59
CA MET A 172 -3.67 3.64 -9.12
C MET A 172 -2.35 3.32 -9.78
N ARG A 173 -1.88 2.11 -9.50
CA ARG A 173 -0.79 1.49 -10.24
C ARG A 173 -1.41 0.61 -11.32
N LEU A 174 -0.74 0.54 -12.47
CA LEU A 174 -1.17 -0.27 -13.59
C LEU A 174 -0.29 -1.50 -13.73
N VAL A 175 -0.93 -2.58 -14.16
CA VAL A 175 -0.30 -3.84 -14.50
C VAL A 175 -0.73 -4.26 -15.91
N SER A 176 0.16 -4.95 -16.60
CA SER A 176 -0.12 -5.62 -17.86
C SER A 176 0.45 -7.03 -17.81
N LYS A 177 -0.12 -7.92 -18.61
CA LYS A 177 0.38 -9.27 -18.82
C LYS A 177 0.44 -9.56 -20.32
N PRO A 178 1.58 -10.01 -20.85
CA PRO A 178 1.68 -10.39 -22.26
C PRO A 178 0.64 -11.46 -22.63
N GLY A 179 -0.18 -11.19 -23.65
CA GLY A 179 -1.22 -12.11 -24.12
C GLY A 179 -2.57 -12.00 -23.42
N GLU A 180 -2.72 -11.14 -22.41
CA GLU A 180 -4.01 -10.84 -21.78
C GLU A 180 -4.64 -9.62 -22.48
N ALA A 181 -5.77 -9.80 -23.15
CA ALA A 181 -6.53 -8.66 -23.67
C ALA A 181 -7.09 -7.84 -22.49
N SER A 182 -7.16 -6.52 -22.65
CA SER A 182 -7.68 -5.60 -21.62
C SER A 182 -9.08 -6.00 -21.18
N VAL A 183 -9.22 -6.65 -20.02
CA VAL A 183 -10.53 -6.98 -19.47
C VAL A 183 -11.11 -5.70 -18.86
N ALA A 184 -12.23 -5.24 -19.42
CA ALA A 184 -13.01 -4.15 -18.86
C ALA A 184 -13.48 -4.55 -17.46
N ILE A 185 -13.02 -3.83 -16.45
CA ILE A 185 -13.42 -4.05 -15.06
C ILE A 185 -14.92 -3.75 -14.96
N GLY A 186 -15.74 -4.73 -14.57
CA GLY A 186 -17.19 -4.56 -14.40
C GLY A 186 -18.12 -5.65 -14.98
N ALA A 187 -17.61 -6.81 -15.39
CA ALA A 187 -18.50 -7.92 -15.76
C ALA A 187 -18.68 -8.89 -14.57
N GLU A 188 -19.82 -8.76 -13.88
CA GLU A 188 -20.33 -9.82 -13.01
C GLU A 188 -20.48 -11.13 -13.80
N SER A 189 -19.93 -12.20 -13.25
CA SER A 189 -20.15 -13.58 -13.68
C SER A 189 -21.58 -14.01 -13.35
N ASN A 190 -22.47 -14.04 -14.33
CA ASN A 190 -23.74 -14.77 -14.24
C ASN A 190 -23.58 -16.16 -14.87
N PRO A 191 -23.87 -17.26 -14.17
CA PRO A 191 -24.20 -18.52 -14.82
C PRO A 191 -25.63 -18.48 -15.36
N VAL A 192 -25.78 -18.99 -16.58
CA VAL A 192 -26.98 -19.07 -17.40
C VAL A 192 -27.89 -20.25 -17.00
N ASP A 193 -29.07 -20.27 -17.64
CA ASP A 193 -30.16 -21.27 -17.68
C ASP A 193 -31.29 -21.05 -16.65
N SER A 194 -32.58 -20.95 -17.01
CA SER A 194 -33.30 -21.47 -18.18
C SER A 194 -34.55 -20.65 -18.52
N VAL A 195 -34.92 -20.75 -19.80
CA VAL A 195 -36.12 -20.25 -20.51
C VAL A 195 -37.47 -20.66 -19.88
N VAL A 196 -38.46 -19.75 -19.90
CA VAL A 196 -39.88 -20.06 -20.24
C VAL A 196 -40.48 -18.84 -20.95
N SER A 197 -41.12 -19.10 -22.09
CA SER A 197 -41.84 -18.18 -22.97
C SER A 197 -43.33 -18.08 -22.61
N GLU A 198 -44.01 -17.11 -23.25
CA GLU A 198 -45.47 -16.81 -23.26
C GLU A 198 -46.00 -15.99 -22.06
N GLU A 199 -46.84 -14.97 -22.21
CA GLU A 199 -47.69 -14.55 -23.32
C GLU A 199 -47.99 -13.04 -23.27
N LYS A 200 -48.44 -12.54 -24.40
CA LYS A 200 -48.80 -11.18 -24.81
C LYS A 200 -50.03 -10.64 -24.08
N SER A 201 -50.03 -9.35 -23.75
CA SER A 201 -51.24 -8.51 -23.84
C SER A 201 -50.88 -7.04 -23.92
N ALA A 202 -51.29 -6.42 -25.02
CA ALA A 202 -51.19 -4.99 -25.29
C ALA A 202 -52.48 -4.30 -24.85
N VAL A 203 -52.37 -3.11 -24.26
CA VAL A 203 -53.39 -2.08 -24.38
C VAL A 203 -52.73 -0.70 -24.37
N LYS A 204 -53.06 0.07 -25.42
CA LYS A 204 -52.82 1.51 -25.55
C LYS A 204 -53.83 2.25 -24.67
N GLU A 205 -53.44 3.38 -24.08
CA GLU A 205 -54.03 4.71 -24.36
C GLU A 205 -53.40 5.78 -23.43
N SER A 206 -53.11 6.95 -23.99
CA SER A 206 -52.86 8.24 -23.31
C SER A 206 -54.16 9.07 -23.38
N PRO A 207 -54.29 10.35 -22.92
CA PRO A 207 -53.42 11.21 -22.09
C PRO A 207 -54.20 11.98 -20.96
N GLY A 208 -53.52 12.80 -20.15
CA GLY A 208 -54.11 14.09 -19.72
C GLY A 208 -54.07 14.54 -18.24
N VAL A 209 -53.33 15.64 -18.02
CA VAL A 209 -53.69 16.91 -17.31
C VAL A 209 -53.93 16.93 -15.76
N VAL A 210 -52.99 17.62 -15.07
CA VAL A 210 -53.13 18.64 -13.99
C VAL A 210 -53.94 18.34 -12.72
N ALA A 211 -53.28 18.42 -11.56
CA ALA A 211 -53.54 19.39 -10.48
C ALA A 211 -52.93 18.93 -9.13
N THR A 212 -52.18 19.83 -8.49
CA THR A 212 -51.88 19.82 -7.06
C THR A 212 -53.15 20.05 -6.22
N PRO A 213 -53.15 19.61 -4.95
CA PRO A 213 -53.24 20.63 -3.88
C PRO A 213 -52.32 20.34 -2.66
N VAL A 214 -52.37 21.29 -1.73
CA VAL A 214 -51.37 21.69 -0.72
C VAL A 214 -51.68 21.16 0.70
N ALA A 215 -50.59 21.04 1.50
CA ALA A 215 -50.46 21.00 2.99
C ALA A 215 -50.89 19.69 3.69
N THR A 216 -50.13 19.13 4.65
CA THR A 216 -49.66 19.73 5.92
C THR A 216 -48.38 19.09 6.49
N LYS A 217 -47.70 19.85 7.36
CA LYS A 217 -46.51 19.52 8.17
C LYS A 217 -46.66 18.26 9.03
N SER A 218 -45.55 17.54 9.22
CA SER A 218 -45.11 16.96 10.51
C SER A 218 -43.61 16.71 10.51
N SER A 219 -42.97 17.16 11.59
CA SER A 219 -41.56 17.07 11.97
C SER A 219 -41.08 15.63 12.25
N ASP A 220 -39.85 15.29 11.85
CA ASP A 220 -38.75 14.99 12.79
C ASP A 220 -37.48 14.63 11.99
N GLY A 221 -36.54 15.56 11.91
CA GLY A 221 -35.26 15.39 11.23
C GLY A 221 -34.13 15.71 12.19
N SER A 222 -33.48 14.68 12.72
CA SER A 222 -32.25 14.83 13.52
C SER A 222 -31.08 15.14 12.60
N VAL A 223 -30.72 16.43 12.50
CA VAL A 223 -29.48 16.92 11.89
C VAL A 223 -28.40 17.01 12.97
N PRO A 224 -27.21 16.41 12.82
CA PRO A 224 -26.11 16.66 13.75
C PRO A 224 -25.57 18.08 13.56
N ARG A 225 -25.50 18.82 14.68
CA ARG A 225 -25.06 20.21 14.79
C ARG A 225 -23.62 20.40 14.30
N PRO A 226 -23.30 21.48 13.57
CA PRO A 226 -21.90 21.84 13.28
C PRO A 226 -21.19 22.24 14.57
N VAL A 227 -20.10 21.53 14.90
CA VAL A 227 -19.20 21.89 16.00
C VAL A 227 -18.34 23.06 15.53
N SER A 228 -18.60 24.26 16.02
CA SER A 228 -17.73 25.41 15.79
C SER A 228 -16.35 25.13 16.40
N ARG A 229 -15.30 25.11 15.59
CA ARG A 229 -13.92 25.07 16.09
C ARG A 229 -13.65 26.38 16.83
N ALA A 230 -13.21 26.30 18.09
CA ALA A 230 -12.77 27.47 18.82
C ALA A 230 -11.59 28.14 18.07
N PRO A 231 -11.51 29.49 18.03
CA PRO A 231 -10.37 30.17 17.44
C PRO A 231 -9.10 29.80 18.22
N VAL A 232 -8.06 29.37 17.49
CA VAL A 232 -6.74 29.07 18.04
C VAL A 232 -6.20 30.34 18.72
N SER A 233 -5.80 30.22 19.98
CA SER A 233 -5.29 31.34 20.77
C SER A 233 -3.98 31.88 20.15
N GLU A 234 -3.69 33.16 20.36
CA GLU A 234 -2.43 33.75 19.87
C GLU A 234 -1.20 33.11 20.51
N GLU A 235 -1.35 32.56 21.73
CA GLU A 235 -0.31 31.80 22.43
C GLU A 235 0.00 30.47 21.73
N ASP A 236 -1.03 29.74 21.29
CA ASP A 236 -0.85 28.52 20.51
C ASP A 236 -0.18 28.81 19.16
N LYS A 237 -0.60 29.89 18.48
CA LYS A 237 0.03 30.32 17.22
C LYS A 237 1.50 30.69 17.41
N ALA A 238 1.85 31.32 18.53
CA ALA A 238 3.23 31.66 18.87
C ALA A 238 4.07 30.38 19.08
N LEU A 239 3.54 29.42 19.83
CA LEU A 239 4.16 28.10 20.04
C LEU A 239 4.39 27.33 18.73
N PHE A 240 3.40 27.31 17.83
CA PHE A 240 3.57 26.68 16.51
C PHE A 240 4.65 27.37 15.68
N LYS A 241 4.73 28.70 15.74
CA LYS A 241 5.72 29.48 14.99
C LYS A 241 7.14 29.28 15.55
N GLU A 242 7.30 29.19 16.86
CA GLU A 242 8.60 28.88 17.46
C GLU A 242 9.07 27.47 17.11
N ARG A 243 8.17 26.48 17.19
CA ARG A 243 8.50 25.10 16.81
C ARG A 243 8.88 24.98 15.34
N ALA A 244 8.20 25.71 14.46
CA ALA A 244 8.54 25.76 13.03
C ALA A 244 9.90 26.42 12.77
N LYS A 245 10.23 27.50 13.52
CA LYS A 245 11.54 28.15 13.43
C LYS A 245 12.67 27.25 13.94
N ALA A 246 12.45 26.54 15.04
CA ALA A 246 13.42 25.59 15.59
C ALA A 246 13.72 24.46 14.58
N TRP A 247 12.68 23.90 13.96
CA TRP A 247 12.83 22.89 12.91
C TRP A 247 13.58 23.40 11.67
N ALA A 248 13.30 24.64 11.24
CA ALA A 248 13.99 25.26 10.12
C ALA A 248 15.47 25.56 10.39
N LEU A 249 15.85 25.76 11.66
CA LEU A 249 17.22 26.02 12.08
C LEU A 249 18.03 24.73 12.22
N GLU A 250 17.37 23.64 12.64
CA GLU A 250 17.96 22.29 12.69
C GLU A 250 18.27 21.74 11.29
N LYS A 251 17.44 22.06 10.29
CA LYS A 251 17.64 21.63 8.89
C LYS A 251 18.70 22.43 8.12
N LYS A 252 19.27 23.48 8.70
CA LYS A 252 20.31 24.34 8.08
C LYS A 252 21.74 24.05 8.59
N LYS A 253 21.93 22.99 9.37
CA LYS A 253 23.21 22.56 9.91
C LYS A 253 23.63 21.23 9.30
#